data_AF-A0A558GTD2-F1
#
_entry.id   AF-A0A558GTD2-F1
#
_cell.length_a   1.000
_cell.length_b   1.000
_cell.length_c   1.000
_cell.angle_alpha   90.00
_cell.angle_beta   90.00
_cell.angle_gamma   90.00
#
_symmetry.space_group_name_H-M   'P 1'
#
loop_
_entity.id
_entity.type
_entity.pdbx_description
1 polymer ?
#
loop_
_entity_poly.entity_id
_entity_poly.type
_entity_poly.pdbx_seq_one_letter_code
_entity_poly.pdbx_strand_id
1 'polypeptide(L)'
;MSLYEVDIERTGRRRSVWRWFLLHPAADYLWAVLGVLLWLGIAMLARQPLMVEGADTDARRTLLQTLATLAGATAGLTLTSVSMLINVLGKKAAPGQRELPLERLSAAHRRQIGEVFLFAIPGLGLLVVAALVTIVLEGDAPTGLWIPEAVVFVLAFASVLALLRVAWALRRVLAIATA
;
A
#
# COMPACT_ATOMS: atom_id res chain seq x y z
N MET A 1 -21.10 15.20 4.17
CA MET A 1 -21.11 13.78 4.58
C MET A 1 -19.81 13.13 4.12
N SER A 2 -18.86 13.06 5.05
CA SER A 2 -17.60 12.34 4.89
C SER A 2 -17.87 10.83 4.92
N LEU A 3 -17.13 10.00 4.16
CA LEU A 3 -17.17 8.53 4.30
C LEU A 3 -16.89 8.08 5.76
N TYR A 4 -16.33 8.95 6.58
CA TYR A 4 -16.12 8.70 8.00
C TYR A 4 -17.37 8.91 8.87
N GLU A 5 -18.38 9.66 8.42
CA GLU A 5 -19.52 10.12 9.25
C GLU A 5 -20.77 9.24 9.17
N VAL A 6 -21.05 8.59 8.04
CA VAL A 6 -22.36 7.96 7.77
C VAL A 6 -22.65 6.71 8.63
N ASP A 7 -21.71 6.27 9.47
CA ASP A 7 -21.85 5.04 10.28
C ASP A 7 -21.39 5.21 11.74
N ILE A 8 -21.25 6.44 12.25
CA ILE A 8 -20.68 6.65 13.60
C ILE A 8 -21.67 6.31 14.74
N GLU A 9 -22.98 6.23 14.48
CA GLU A 9 -23.97 6.14 15.58
C GLU A 9 -24.32 4.74 16.06
N ARG A 10 -23.95 3.66 15.37
CA ARG A 10 -24.34 2.30 15.82
C ARG A 10 -23.16 1.33 15.82
N THR A 11 -22.79 0.93 17.04
CA THR A 11 -22.07 -0.31 17.45
C THR A 11 -20.54 -0.26 17.68
N GLY A 12 -20.16 -0.35 18.96
CA GLY A 12 -19.26 -1.39 19.48
C GLY A 12 -17.74 -1.18 19.41
N ARG A 13 -17.13 -0.99 20.60
CA ARG A 13 -15.71 -0.92 21.00
C ARG A 13 -14.62 -1.67 20.17
N ARG A 14 -14.94 -2.73 19.42
CA ARG A 14 -13.98 -3.54 18.62
C ARG A 14 -13.46 -2.85 17.35
N ARG A 15 -14.09 -1.77 16.87
CA ARG A 15 -13.68 -1.03 15.65
C ARG A 15 -12.68 0.11 15.87
N SER A 16 -12.26 0.41 17.11
CA SER A 16 -11.39 1.56 17.42
C SER A 16 -10.02 1.48 16.71
N VAL A 17 -9.40 0.30 16.69
CA VAL A 17 -8.07 0.10 16.06
C VAL A 17 -8.18 0.21 14.53
N TRP A 18 -9.22 -0.38 13.94
CA TRP A 18 -9.47 -0.28 12.49
C TRP A 18 -9.78 1.15 12.05
N ARG A 19 -10.58 1.88 12.84
CA ARG A 19 -10.87 3.30 12.60
C ARG A 19 -9.62 4.16 12.71
N TRP A 20 -8.77 3.90 13.70
CA TRP A 20 -7.50 4.59 13.87
C TRP A 20 -6.51 4.30 12.73
N PHE A 21 -6.40 3.04 12.31
CA PHE A 21 -5.55 2.58 11.20
C PHE A 21 -5.94 3.19 9.84
N LEU A 22 -7.22 3.45 9.62
CA LEU A 22 -7.71 4.14 8.42
C LEU A 22 -7.42 5.64 8.44
N LEU A 23 -7.37 6.25 9.64
CA LEU A 23 -7.15 7.68 9.82
C LEU A 23 -5.68 8.08 9.93
N HIS A 24 -4.79 7.14 10.21
CA HIS A 24 -3.35 7.38 10.34
C HIS A 24 -2.60 6.56 9.29
N PRO A 25 -2.43 7.09 8.07
CA PRO A 25 -1.70 6.41 7.00
C PRO A 25 -0.25 6.08 7.37
N ALA A 26 0.37 6.89 8.23
CA ALA A 26 1.69 6.62 8.80
C ALA A 26 1.74 5.36 9.70
N ALA A 27 0.59 4.85 10.16
CA ALA A 27 0.53 3.63 10.96
C ALA A 27 0.97 2.39 10.18
N ASP A 28 0.94 2.40 8.84
CA ASP A 28 1.45 1.28 8.02
C ASP A 28 2.91 1.01 8.31
N TYR A 29 3.71 2.07 8.41
CA TYR A 29 5.13 1.97 8.71
C TYR A 29 5.35 1.47 10.14
N LEU A 30 4.53 1.90 11.11
CA LEU A 30 4.63 1.40 12.48
C LEU A 30 4.36 -0.11 12.54
N TRP A 31 3.28 -0.58 11.91
CA TRP A 31 2.95 -2.01 11.87
C TRP A 31 3.98 -2.83 11.10
N ALA A 32 4.51 -2.29 10.00
CA ALA A 32 5.58 -2.92 9.24
C ALA A 32 6.86 -3.05 10.07
N VAL A 33 7.27 -1.99 10.77
CA VAL A 33 8.42 -2.02 11.68
C VAL A 33 8.22 -3.04 12.78
N LEU A 34 7.05 -3.08 13.41
CA LEU A 34 6.75 -4.09 14.44
C LEU A 34 6.84 -5.52 13.90
N GLY A 35 6.32 -5.76 12.69
CA GLY A 35 6.42 -7.07 12.04
C GLY A 35 7.86 -7.49 11.76
N VAL A 36 8.69 -6.57 11.25
CA VAL A 36 10.12 -6.82 10.99
C VAL A 36 10.91 -7.00 12.29
N LEU A 37 10.66 -6.19 13.31
CA LEU A 37 11.30 -6.35 14.62
C LEU A 37 10.92 -7.68 15.28
N LEU A 38 9.66 -8.11 15.14
CA LEU A 38 9.21 -9.41 15.62
C LEU A 38 9.94 -10.54 14.90
N TRP A 39 10.06 -10.47 13.56
CA TRP A 39 10.87 -11.42 12.79
C TRP A 39 12.31 -11.45 13.31
N LEU A 40 12.97 -10.29 13.39
CA LEU A 40 14.36 -10.20 13.86
C LEU A 40 14.51 -10.77 15.27
N GLY A 41 13.61 -10.45 16.19
CA GLY A 41 13.61 -10.98 17.55
C GLY A 41 13.49 -12.51 17.59
N ILE A 42 12.60 -13.08 16.76
CA ILE A 42 12.45 -14.54 16.63
C ILE A 42 13.72 -15.16 16.04
N ALA A 43 14.29 -14.58 14.98
CA ALA A 43 15.52 -15.06 14.35
C ALA A 43 16.70 -15.03 15.32
N MET A 44 16.83 -13.95 16.11
CA MET A 44 17.85 -13.84 17.16
C MET A 44 17.66 -14.90 18.25
N LEU A 45 16.43 -15.13 18.73
CA LEU A 45 16.14 -16.18 19.71
C LEU A 45 16.45 -17.58 19.17
N ALA A 46 16.15 -17.82 17.89
CA ALA A 46 16.38 -19.08 17.21
C ALA A 46 17.83 -19.26 16.71
N ARG A 47 18.70 -18.25 16.88
CA ARG A 47 20.07 -18.19 16.33
C ARG A 47 20.12 -18.47 14.83
N GLN A 48 19.13 -17.98 14.10
CA GLN A 48 19.04 -18.07 12.64
C GLN A 48 19.64 -16.81 12.00
N PRO A 49 20.05 -16.88 10.72
CA PRO A 49 20.42 -15.70 9.95
C PRO A 49 19.31 -14.63 10.00
N LEU A 50 19.69 -13.36 10.06
CA LEU A 50 18.73 -12.27 10.09
C LEU A 50 18.18 -12.06 8.67
N MET A 51 16.89 -11.69 8.57
CA MET A 51 16.21 -11.48 7.28
C MET A 51 16.44 -12.64 6.30
N VAL A 52 17.05 -12.37 5.13
CA VAL A 52 17.34 -13.36 4.09
C VAL A 52 18.84 -13.55 3.89
N GLU A 53 19.68 -13.11 4.83
CA GLU A 53 21.15 -13.14 4.72
C GLU A 53 21.72 -14.52 4.40
N GLY A 54 21.11 -15.56 4.96
CA GLY A 54 21.52 -16.96 4.78
C GLY A 54 20.96 -17.62 3.52
N ALA A 55 20.13 -16.93 2.73
CA ALA A 55 19.65 -17.46 1.46
C ALA A 55 20.72 -17.32 0.38
N ASP A 56 20.64 -18.15 -0.67
CA ASP A 56 21.53 -18.06 -1.82
C ASP A 56 21.48 -16.68 -2.48
N THR A 57 22.63 -16.20 -2.98
CA THR A 57 22.75 -14.87 -3.61
C THR A 57 21.74 -14.68 -4.75
N ASP A 58 21.54 -15.71 -5.58
CA ASP A 58 20.56 -15.66 -6.67
C ASP A 58 19.12 -15.59 -6.14
N ALA A 59 18.82 -16.25 -5.02
CA ALA A 59 17.50 -16.20 -4.40
C ALA A 59 17.20 -14.81 -3.82
N ARG A 60 18.18 -14.19 -3.12
CA ARG A 60 18.04 -12.82 -2.60
C ARG A 60 17.83 -11.81 -3.72
N ARG A 61 18.66 -11.85 -4.77
CA ARG A 61 18.51 -10.98 -5.95
C ARG A 61 17.16 -11.15 -6.62
N THR A 62 16.72 -12.40 -6.84
CA THR A 62 15.42 -12.70 -7.45
C THR A 62 14.28 -12.14 -6.61
N LEU A 63 14.33 -12.28 -5.29
CA LEU A 63 13.33 -11.72 -4.38
C LEU A 63 13.27 -10.19 -4.46
N LEU A 64 14.41 -9.52 -4.34
CA LEU A 64 14.50 -8.05 -4.38
C LEU A 64 14.04 -7.49 -5.73
N GLN A 65 14.42 -8.14 -6.84
CA GLN A 65 13.97 -7.77 -8.18
C GLN A 65 12.46 -7.96 -8.32
N THR A 66 11.92 -9.08 -7.84
CA THR A 66 10.48 -9.36 -7.87
C THR A 66 9.70 -8.31 -7.08
N LEU A 67 10.18 -7.93 -5.89
CA LEU A 67 9.57 -6.87 -5.09
C LEU A 67 9.60 -5.53 -5.83
N ALA A 68 10.74 -5.15 -6.42
CA ALA A 68 10.86 -3.93 -7.21
C ALA A 68 9.91 -3.93 -8.42
N THR A 69 9.82 -5.04 -9.15
CA THR A 69 8.92 -5.20 -10.30
C THR A 69 7.46 -5.10 -9.88
N LEU A 70 7.04 -5.81 -8.83
CA LEU A 70 5.67 -5.77 -8.32
C LEU A 70 5.30 -4.37 -7.81
N ALA A 71 6.21 -3.71 -7.11
CA ALA A 71 6.01 -2.35 -6.60
C ALA A 71 5.85 -1.34 -7.75
N GLY A 72 6.76 -1.39 -8.74
CA GLY A 72 6.71 -0.54 -9.93
C GLY A 72 5.44 -0.77 -10.76
N ALA A 73 5.08 -2.03 -11.00
CA ALA A 73 3.85 -2.38 -11.71
C ALA A 73 2.60 -1.88 -10.98
N THR A 74 2.53 -2.07 -9.65
CA THR A 74 1.40 -1.62 -8.84
C THR A 74 1.30 -0.11 -8.79
N ALA A 75 2.43 0.60 -8.71
CA ALA A 75 2.47 2.06 -8.79
C ALA A 75 1.96 2.55 -10.15
N GLY A 76 2.39 1.92 -11.25
CA GLY A 76 1.92 2.23 -12.61
C GLY A 76 0.42 2.00 -12.79
N LEU A 77 -0.10 0.87 -12.30
CA LEU A 77 -1.55 0.58 -12.29
C LEU A 77 -2.32 1.63 -11.48
N THR A 78 -1.79 2.02 -10.32
CA THR A 78 -2.40 3.03 -9.46
C THR A 78 -2.45 4.39 -10.16
N LEU A 79 -1.34 4.83 -10.78
CA LEU A 79 -1.27 6.06 -11.56
C LEU A 79 -2.25 6.05 -12.74
N THR A 80 -2.31 4.94 -13.47
CA THR A 80 -3.22 4.77 -14.61
C THR A 80 -4.68 4.86 -14.14
N SER A 81 -5.01 4.21 -13.02
CA SER A 81 -6.35 4.25 -12.42
C SER A 81 -6.75 5.66 -12.00
N VAL A 82 -5.84 6.39 -11.33
CA VAL A 82 -6.08 7.78 -10.92
C VAL A 82 -6.22 8.69 -12.14
N SER A 83 -5.37 8.53 -13.17
CA SER A 83 -5.45 9.28 -14.42
C SER A 83 -6.77 9.04 -15.15
N MET A 84 -7.20 7.78 -15.27
CA MET A 84 -8.48 7.42 -15.86
C MET A 84 -9.64 8.02 -15.07
N LEU A 85 -9.59 7.96 -13.74
CA LEU A 85 -10.58 8.60 -12.88
C LEU A 85 -10.63 10.11 -13.16
N ILE A 86 -9.51 10.83 -13.12
CA ILE A 86 -9.48 12.27 -13.43
C ILE A 86 -10.03 12.55 -14.83
N ASN A 87 -9.64 11.77 -15.84
CA ASN A 87 -10.06 11.95 -17.22
C ASN A 87 -11.57 11.69 -17.43
N VAL A 88 -12.11 10.63 -16.82
CA VAL A 88 -13.55 10.31 -16.86
C VAL A 88 -14.35 11.36 -16.10
N LEU A 89 -13.85 11.84 -14.95
CA LEU A 89 -14.54 12.87 -14.17
C LEU A 89 -14.46 14.27 -14.80
N GLY A 90 -13.41 14.54 -15.58
CA GLY A 90 -13.26 15.80 -16.33
C GLY A 90 -14.22 15.91 -17.53
N LYS A 91 -14.76 14.79 -18.01
CA LYS A 91 -15.76 14.76 -19.08
C LYS A 91 -17.15 14.97 -18.50
N LYS A 92 -17.74 16.16 -18.71
CA LYS A 92 -19.18 16.39 -18.49
C LYS A 92 -19.98 15.59 -19.53
N ALA A 93 -21.06 14.94 -19.10
CA ALA A 93 -21.98 14.30 -20.04
C ALA A 93 -22.57 15.35 -21.00
N ALA A 94 -22.71 14.98 -22.28
CA ALA A 94 -23.41 15.81 -23.25
C ALA A 94 -24.89 15.96 -22.84
N PRO A 95 -25.54 17.12 -23.09
CA PRO A 95 -26.93 17.31 -22.71
C PRO A 95 -27.83 16.25 -23.34
N GLY A 96 -28.54 15.48 -22.51
CA GLY A 96 -29.50 14.46 -22.96
C GLY A 96 -29.04 12.99 -22.88
N GLN A 97 -27.82 12.70 -22.41
CA GLN A 97 -27.41 11.31 -22.12
C GLN A 97 -27.64 10.94 -20.65
N ARG A 98 -27.91 9.64 -20.40
CA ARG A 98 -28.02 9.05 -19.06
C ARG A 98 -26.78 9.43 -18.25
N GLU A 99 -27.00 10.07 -17.11
CA GLU A 99 -25.95 10.43 -16.15
C GLU A 99 -24.98 9.25 -15.97
N LEU A 100 -23.69 9.52 -16.10
CA LEU A 100 -22.67 8.48 -15.88
C LEU A 100 -22.85 7.96 -14.44
N PRO A 101 -22.72 6.65 -14.17
CA PRO A 101 -22.90 6.09 -12.83
C PRO A 101 -22.06 6.81 -11.75
N LEU A 102 -20.95 7.42 -12.16
CA LEU A 102 -20.08 8.24 -11.33
C LEU A 102 -20.65 9.62 -10.95
N GLU A 103 -21.60 10.20 -11.68
CA GLU A 103 -22.28 11.47 -11.30
C GLU A 103 -23.11 11.32 -10.02
N ARG A 104 -23.51 10.09 -9.67
CA ARG A 104 -24.12 9.78 -8.36
C ARG A 104 -23.13 9.84 -7.20
N LEU A 105 -21.82 9.71 -7.46
CA LEU A 105 -20.78 9.87 -6.44
C LEU A 105 -20.50 11.36 -6.26
N SER A 106 -20.79 11.88 -5.06
CA SER A 106 -20.50 13.27 -4.71
C SER A 106 -19.01 13.60 -4.91
N ALA A 107 -18.71 14.86 -5.23
CA ALA A 107 -17.33 15.34 -5.42
C ALA A 107 -16.41 15.00 -4.23
N ALA A 108 -16.97 14.91 -3.02
CA ALA A 108 -16.26 14.51 -1.81
C ALA A 108 -15.77 13.04 -1.87
N HIS A 109 -16.59 12.11 -2.35
CA HIS A 109 -16.19 10.69 -2.49
C HIS A 109 -15.08 10.52 -3.52
N ARG A 110 -15.15 11.26 -4.64
CA ARG A 110 -14.13 11.22 -5.71
C ARG A 110 -12.77 11.73 -5.22
N ARG A 111 -12.75 12.86 -4.51
CA ARG A 111 -11.55 13.42 -3.90
C ARG A 111 -10.93 12.45 -2.89
N GLN A 112 -11.76 11.82 -2.07
CA GLN A 112 -11.32 10.91 -1.03
C GLN A 112 -10.71 9.61 -1.59
N ILE A 113 -11.25 9.10 -2.71
CA ILE A 113 -10.64 7.98 -3.46
C ILE A 113 -9.26 8.38 -3.98
N GLY A 114 -9.15 9.55 -4.62
CA GLY A 114 -7.88 10.06 -5.13
C GLY A 114 -6.82 10.21 -4.03
N GLU A 115 -7.19 10.75 -2.87
CA GLU A 115 -6.28 10.90 -1.72
C GLU A 115 -5.77 9.55 -1.19
N VAL A 116 -6.63 8.54 -1.11
CA VAL A 116 -6.24 7.18 -0.66
C VAL A 116 -5.26 6.51 -1.62
N PHE A 117 -5.47 6.65 -2.94
CA PHE A 117 -4.53 6.12 -3.93
C PHE A 117 -3.21 6.88 -3.99
N LEU A 118 -3.25 8.21 -3.93
CA LEU A 118 -2.04 9.05 -3.95
C LEU A 118 -1.13 8.77 -2.76
N PHE A 119 -1.70 8.36 -1.62
CA PHE A 119 -0.90 8.02 -0.44
C PHE A 119 -0.06 6.73 -0.62
N ALA A 120 -0.51 5.77 -1.42
CA ALA A 120 0.20 4.50 -1.61
C ALA A 120 1.42 4.63 -2.55
N ILE A 121 1.40 5.58 -3.48
CA ILE A 121 2.42 5.71 -4.53
C ILE A 121 3.82 6.01 -3.98
N PRO A 122 4.03 6.98 -3.05
CA PRO A 122 5.35 7.24 -2.49
C PRO A 122 5.98 6.03 -1.80
N GLY A 123 5.16 5.23 -1.09
CA GLY A 123 5.63 4.01 -0.43
C GLY A 123 6.12 2.96 -1.44
N LEU A 124 5.34 2.73 -2.50
CA LEU A 124 5.73 1.82 -3.59
C LEU A 124 6.98 2.31 -4.32
N GLY A 125 7.10 3.61 -4.59
CA GLY A 125 8.30 4.20 -5.20
C GLY A 125 9.54 4.03 -4.33
N LEU A 126 9.41 4.27 -3.02
CA LEU A 126 10.50 4.09 -2.07
C LEU A 126 10.93 2.62 -1.98
N LEU A 127 9.98 1.68 -2.03
CA LEU A 127 10.26 0.24 -2.08
C LEU A 127 11.08 -0.13 -3.33
N VAL A 128 10.73 0.39 -4.51
CA VAL A 128 11.52 0.17 -5.73
C VAL A 128 12.95 0.65 -5.54
N VAL A 129 13.13 1.89 -5.08
CA VAL A 129 14.47 2.48 -4.88
C VAL A 129 15.27 1.67 -3.86
N ALA A 130 14.68 1.35 -2.71
CA ALA A 130 15.34 0.59 -1.67
C ALA A 130 15.75 -0.81 -2.14
N ALA A 131 14.89 -1.51 -2.88
CA ALA A 131 15.20 -2.83 -3.43
C ALA A 131 16.38 -2.77 -4.43
N LEU A 132 16.37 -1.79 -5.35
CA LEU A 132 17.47 -1.60 -6.30
C LEU A 132 18.78 -1.23 -5.61
N VAL A 133 18.74 -0.32 -4.63
CA VAL A 133 19.93 0.05 -3.85
C VAL A 133 20.46 -1.18 -3.10
N THR A 134 19.59 -2.00 -2.50
CA THR A 134 20.00 -3.21 -1.79
C THR A 134 20.68 -4.21 -2.73
N ILE A 135 20.15 -4.43 -3.93
CA ILE A 135 20.79 -5.28 -4.95
C ILE A 135 22.19 -4.77 -5.31
N VAL A 136 22.35 -3.45 -5.49
CA VAL A 136 23.64 -2.84 -5.82
C VAL A 136 24.62 -2.94 -4.64
N LEU A 137 24.15 -2.74 -3.41
CA LEU A 137 24.96 -2.81 -2.20
C LEU A 137 25.41 -4.24 -1.88
N GLU A 138 24.53 -5.22 -2.05
CA GLU A 138 24.89 -6.63 -1.86
C GLU A 138 25.91 -7.07 -2.90
N GLY A 139 25.81 -6.61 -4.15
CA GLY A 139 26.74 -7.02 -5.21
C GLY A 139 26.85 -8.54 -5.25
N ASP A 140 28.07 -9.07 -5.29
CA ASP A 140 28.35 -10.52 -5.21
C ASP A 140 28.74 -10.98 -3.79
N ALA A 141 28.28 -10.27 -2.76
CA ALA A 141 28.58 -10.64 -1.37
C ALA A 141 28.10 -12.07 -1.07
N PRO A 142 28.93 -12.89 -0.40
CA PRO A 142 28.60 -14.28 -0.08
C PRO A 142 27.44 -14.37 0.92
N THR A 143 27.26 -13.35 1.75
CA THR A 143 26.16 -13.21 2.69
C THR A 143 25.40 -11.93 2.39
N GLY A 144 24.09 -11.96 2.62
CA GLY A 144 23.26 -10.77 2.48
C GLY A 144 23.60 -9.68 3.50
N LEU A 145 22.93 -8.55 3.39
CA LEU A 145 23.10 -7.40 4.28
C LEU A 145 21.77 -7.17 5.01
N TRP A 146 21.63 -7.66 6.25
CA TRP A 146 20.33 -7.64 6.93
C TRP A 146 19.74 -6.23 7.13
N ILE A 147 20.57 -5.19 7.23
CA ILE A 147 20.09 -3.81 7.45
C ILE A 147 19.31 -3.29 6.23
N PRO A 148 19.90 -3.22 5.02
CA PRO A 148 19.15 -2.80 3.84
C PRO A 148 18.02 -3.79 3.48
N GLU A 149 18.20 -5.10 3.69
CA GLU A 149 17.11 -6.07 3.56
C GLU A 149 15.93 -5.73 4.47
N ALA A 150 16.18 -5.48 5.76
CA ALA A 150 15.13 -5.12 6.72
C ALA A 150 14.38 -3.85 6.30
N VAL A 151 15.09 -2.84 5.76
CA VAL A 151 14.46 -1.63 5.21
C VAL A 151 13.53 -1.98 4.05
N VAL A 152 13.98 -2.81 3.10
CA VAL A 152 13.14 -3.28 1.98
C VAL A 152 11.90 -4.01 2.50
N PHE A 153 12.04 -4.89 3.48
CA PHE A 153 10.91 -5.62 4.06
C PHE A 153 9.93 -4.71 4.81
N VAL A 154 10.41 -3.70 5.55
CA VAL A 154 9.53 -2.69 6.16
C VAL A 154 8.71 -1.98 5.08
N LEU A 155 9.36 -1.55 4.00
CA LEU A 155 8.68 -0.86 2.89
C LEU A 155 7.71 -1.78 2.15
N ALA A 156 8.05 -3.06 2.00
CA ALA A 156 7.18 -4.08 1.41
C ALA A 156 5.91 -4.28 2.24
N PHE A 157 6.05 -4.51 3.54
CA PHE A 157 4.90 -4.68 4.43
C PHE A 157 4.05 -3.40 4.51
N ALA A 158 4.68 -2.23 4.61
CA ALA A 158 3.96 -0.95 4.61
C ALA A 158 3.18 -0.76 3.30
N SER A 159 3.76 -1.11 2.16
CA SER A 159 3.09 -1.04 0.85
C SER A 159 1.92 -2.01 0.76
N VAL A 160 2.06 -3.24 1.25
CA VAL A 160 0.96 -4.22 1.30
C VAL A 160 -0.19 -3.70 2.17
N LEU A 161 0.11 -3.15 3.35
CA LEU A 161 -0.89 -2.55 4.24
C LEU A 161 -1.60 -1.36 3.59
N ALA A 162 -0.85 -0.49 2.91
CA ALA A 162 -1.42 0.61 2.15
C ALA A 162 -2.37 0.11 1.05
N LEU A 163 -1.99 -0.91 0.29
CA LEU A 163 -2.83 -1.51 -0.76
C LEU A 163 -4.09 -2.17 -0.19
N LEU A 164 -3.98 -2.86 0.94
CA LEU A 164 -5.15 -3.40 1.65
C LEU A 164 -6.11 -2.28 2.07
N ARG A 165 -5.57 -1.14 2.53
CA ARG A 165 -6.36 0.05 2.83
C ARG A 165 -7.08 0.58 1.59
N VAL A 166 -6.39 0.68 0.47
CA VAL A 166 -6.98 1.09 -0.82
C VAL A 166 -8.12 0.14 -1.22
N ALA A 167 -7.87 -1.18 -1.22
CA ALA A 167 -8.87 -2.18 -1.58
C ALA A 167 -10.11 -2.12 -0.66
N TRP A 168 -9.91 -1.91 0.63
CA TRP A 168 -11.01 -1.73 1.58
C TRP A 168 -11.82 -0.47 1.29
N ALA A 169 -11.15 0.66 1.02
CA ALA A 169 -11.82 1.92 0.69
C ALA A 169 -12.66 1.78 -0.59
N LEU A 170 -12.11 1.13 -1.63
CA LEU A 170 -12.83 0.83 -2.88
C LEU A 170 -14.06 -0.05 -2.65
N ARG A 171 -13.92 -1.13 -1.89
CA ARG A 171 -15.04 -2.03 -1.57
C ARG A 171 -16.19 -1.27 -0.91
N ARG A 172 -15.87 -0.33 0.00
CA ARG A 172 -16.87 0.48 0.68
C ARG A 172 -17.55 1.48 -0.24
N VAL A 173 -16.78 2.15 -1.09
CA VAL A 173 -17.34 3.07 -2.10
C VAL A 173 -18.28 2.33 -3.04
N LEU A 174 -17.88 1.14 -3.50
CA LEU A 174 -18.72 0.33 -4.38
C LEU A 174 -20.04 -0.03 -3.70
N ALA A 175 -19.99 -0.49 -2.44
CA ALA A 175 -21.19 -0.81 -1.68
C ALA A 175 -22.16 0.38 -1.54
N ILE A 176 -21.64 1.59 -1.35
CA ILE A 176 -22.46 2.81 -1.28
C ILE A 176 -23.01 3.20 -2.65
N ALA A 177 -22.23 3.07 -3.71
CA ALA A 177 -22.65 3.42 -5.07
C ALA A 177 -23.70 2.46 -5.65
N THR A 178 -23.73 1.21 -5.16
CA THR A 178 -24.70 0.18 -5.58
C THR A 178 -25.93 0.07 -4.66
N ALA A 179 -25.94 0.79 -3.54
CA ALA A 179 -27.10 0.88 -2.64
C ALA A 179 -28.08 1.97 -3.12
#